data_AF-A0A4E0PXC8-F1
#
_entry.id   AF-A0A4E0PXC8-F1
#
_cell.length_a   1.000
_cell.length_b   1.000
_cell.length_c   1.000
_cell.angle_alpha   90.00
_cell.angle_beta   90.00
_cell.angle_gamma   90.00
#
_symmetry.space_group_name_H-M   'P 1'
#
loop_
_entity.id
_entity.type
_entity.pdbx_description
1 polymer ?
#
loop_
_entity_poly.entity_id
_entity_poly.type
_entity_poly.pdbx_seq_one_letter_code
_entity_poly.pdbx_strand_id
1 'polypeptide(L)'
;MDQLNFDGSCNPNPGGRMGFGWVISWKNKKPCTQGRKEIKGSPSNTNNVAEYTALKEGILNYTDLGGKGPLQVCGDSKLVINQMAGKWKINNPNLAELHSQITAAVKKNKLKIRYKWVPRSENSDADRLALPDSQQHAAIPVARKVIADTNTASVKPHLRISINELNTDPSPGFKSFAQLKVGGLDQFSRIRIEELRKLAGKEAAALVKKEFADELQHQASALRWMLRGLAADLAVRKVKVDTEISKRSVKGRTIS
;
A
#
# COMPACT_ATOMS: atom_id res chain seq x y z
N MET A 1 -5.86 -20.55 -19.44
CA MET A 1 -4.68 -21.02 -18.68
C MET A 1 -4.96 -20.78 -17.21
N ASP A 2 -4.29 -21.48 -16.30
CA ASP A 2 -4.46 -21.18 -14.88
C ASP A 2 -3.70 -19.88 -14.56
N GLN A 3 -4.14 -19.16 -13.53
CA GLN A 3 -3.53 -17.91 -13.10
C GLN A 3 -3.26 -17.93 -11.60
N LEU A 4 -2.09 -17.46 -11.19
CA LEU A 4 -1.68 -17.24 -9.81
C LEU A 4 -1.39 -15.74 -9.63
N ASN A 5 -2.17 -15.09 -8.79
CA ASN A 5 -1.88 -13.75 -8.27
C ASN A 5 -1.20 -13.88 -6.91
N PHE A 6 -0.19 -13.06 -6.65
CA PHE A 6 0.49 -13.01 -5.35
C PHE A 6 0.74 -11.56 -4.94
N ASP A 7 0.85 -11.33 -3.62
CA ASP A 7 1.33 -10.09 -3.03
C ASP A 7 1.98 -10.39 -1.67
N GLY A 8 2.92 -9.55 -1.25
CA GLY A 8 3.60 -9.63 0.02
C GLY A 8 3.74 -8.27 0.69
N SER A 9 3.43 -8.21 1.99
CA SER A 9 3.56 -6.98 2.78
C SER A 9 4.58 -7.15 3.90
N CYS A 10 5.28 -6.07 4.26
CA CYS A 10 6.12 -5.99 5.46
C CYS A 10 5.88 -4.64 6.15
N ASN A 11 5.54 -4.64 7.44
CA ASN A 11 5.31 -3.40 8.18
C ASN A 11 5.79 -3.49 9.65
N PRO A 12 6.68 -2.58 10.09
CA PRO A 12 7.48 -1.65 9.28
C PRO A 12 8.39 -2.37 8.28
N ASN A 13 8.83 -1.68 7.22
CA ASN A 13 9.77 -2.22 6.23
C ASN A 13 11.09 -1.42 6.27
N PRO A 14 12.24 -2.02 6.62
CA PRO A 14 12.44 -3.42 7.02
C PRO A 14 12.06 -3.70 8.49
N GLY A 15 12.13 -4.97 8.91
CA GLY A 15 12.11 -5.36 10.33
C GLY A 15 10.77 -5.86 10.85
N GLY A 16 9.68 -5.50 10.18
CA GLY A 16 8.32 -5.75 10.63
C GLY A 16 7.77 -7.12 10.30
N ARG A 17 6.53 -7.35 10.74
CA ARG A 17 5.75 -8.55 10.41
C ARG A 17 5.57 -8.61 8.90
N MET A 18 5.69 -9.80 8.32
CA MET A 18 5.36 -10.01 6.91
C MET A 18 4.10 -10.82 6.77
N GLY A 19 3.28 -10.46 5.79
CA GLY A 19 2.15 -11.26 5.35
C GLY A 19 2.28 -11.59 3.86
N PHE A 20 1.77 -12.75 3.49
CA PHE A 20 1.85 -13.31 2.14
C PHE A 20 0.46 -13.72 1.71
N GLY A 21 0.02 -13.26 0.54
CA GLY A 21 -1.29 -13.56 -0.02
C GLY A 21 -1.18 -14.11 -1.42
N TRP A 22 -2.01 -15.10 -1.75
CA TRP A 22 -2.12 -15.60 -3.12
C TRP A 22 -3.53 -16.05 -3.50
N VAL A 23 -3.84 -15.93 -4.78
CA VAL A 23 -5.11 -16.36 -5.39
C VAL A 23 -4.81 -17.17 -6.64
N ILE A 24 -5.39 -18.37 -6.71
CA ILE A 24 -5.31 -19.28 -7.84
C ILE A 24 -6.66 -19.30 -8.55
N SER A 25 -6.67 -18.88 -9.81
CA SER A 25 -7.81 -19.00 -10.71
C SER A 25 -7.56 -20.15 -11.71
N TRP A 26 -8.48 -21.11 -11.75
CA TRP A 26 -8.35 -22.31 -12.56
C TRP A 26 -9.07 -22.17 -13.89
N LYS A 27 -8.46 -22.64 -14.99
CA LYS A 27 -9.08 -22.55 -16.34
C LYS A 27 -10.38 -23.34 -16.48
N ASN A 28 -10.57 -24.37 -15.66
CA ASN A 28 -11.64 -25.36 -15.77
C ASN A 28 -12.88 -24.99 -14.95
N LYS A 29 -13.06 -23.70 -14.63
CA LYS A 29 -14.17 -23.20 -13.80
C LYS A 29 -14.24 -23.83 -12.40
N LYS A 30 -13.16 -24.45 -11.93
CA LYS A 30 -13.04 -24.78 -10.50
C LYS A 30 -13.10 -23.49 -9.69
N PRO A 31 -13.70 -23.50 -8.48
CA PRO A 31 -13.68 -22.36 -7.59
C PRO A 31 -12.25 -21.85 -7.38
N CYS A 32 -12.09 -20.52 -7.35
CA CYS A 32 -10.79 -19.92 -7.03
C CYS A 32 -10.31 -20.40 -5.67
N THR A 33 -9.02 -20.67 -5.57
CA THR A 33 -8.39 -21.05 -4.30
C THR A 33 -7.59 -19.87 -3.78
N GLN A 34 -7.73 -19.58 -2.50
CA GLN A 34 -7.02 -18.48 -1.85
C GLN A 34 -6.19 -19.05 -0.71
N GLY A 35 -5.02 -18.46 -0.48
CA GLY A 35 -4.17 -18.84 0.62
C GLY A 35 -3.41 -17.64 1.18
N ARG A 36 -2.99 -17.82 2.43
CA ARG A 36 -2.34 -16.78 3.20
C ARG A 36 -1.47 -17.36 4.29
N LYS A 37 -0.36 -16.67 4.56
CA LYS A 37 0.54 -16.94 5.69
C LYS A 37 1.10 -15.63 6.23
N GLU A 38 1.59 -15.63 7.45
CA GLU A 38 2.34 -14.52 8.03
C GLU A 38 3.49 -15.01 8.89
N ILE A 39 4.52 -14.18 9.03
CA ILE A 39 5.64 -14.43 9.94
C ILE A 39 5.93 -13.21 10.80
N LYS A 40 6.39 -13.45 12.03
CA LYS A 40 6.78 -12.40 12.99
C LYS A 40 7.90 -11.52 12.44
N GLY A 41 8.03 -10.33 13.02
CA GLY A 41 9.08 -9.38 12.65
C GLY A 41 10.49 -9.92 12.89
N SER A 42 11.40 -9.56 11.99
CA SER A 42 12.82 -9.90 12.02
C SER A 42 13.59 -8.83 11.24
N PRO A 43 14.82 -8.45 11.64
CA PRO A 43 15.62 -7.44 10.94
C PRO A 43 15.82 -7.69 9.43
N SER A 44 15.79 -8.95 9.01
CA SER A 44 15.94 -9.35 7.60
C SER A 44 14.66 -9.25 6.78
N ASN A 45 13.51 -9.01 7.41
CA ASN A 45 12.22 -8.91 6.73
C ASN A 45 12.14 -7.62 5.92
N THR A 46 11.71 -7.73 4.66
CA THR A 46 11.48 -6.60 3.77
C THR A 46 10.29 -6.87 2.87
N ASN A 47 9.72 -5.84 2.25
CA ASN A 47 8.65 -6.03 1.25
C ASN A 47 9.08 -6.97 0.11
N ASN A 48 10.29 -6.82 -0.43
CA ASN A 48 10.75 -7.67 -1.53
C ASN A 48 10.86 -9.15 -1.09
N VAL A 49 11.32 -9.40 0.14
CA VAL A 49 11.36 -10.76 0.70
C VAL A 49 9.93 -11.31 0.87
N ALA A 50 8.98 -10.48 1.30
CA ALA A 50 7.59 -10.89 1.44
C ALA A 50 6.97 -11.29 0.09
N GLU A 51 7.18 -10.48 -0.94
CA GLU A 51 6.67 -10.70 -2.30
C GLU A 51 7.21 -11.99 -2.93
N TYR A 52 8.53 -12.22 -2.83
CA TYR A 52 9.12 -13.48 -3.26
C TYR A 52 8.58 -14.68 -2.48
N THR A 53 8.38 -14.52 -1.18
CA THR A 53 7.85 -15.58 -0.34
C THR A 53 6.39 -15.89 -0.71
N ALA A 54 5.56 -14.88 -0.97
CA ALA A 54 4.19 -15.05 -1.43
C ALA A 54 4.11 -15.80 -2.76
N LEU A 55 4.97 -15.45 -3.72
CA LEU A 55 5.08 -16.19 -4.97
C LEU A 55 5.46 -17.66 -4.74
N LYS A 56 6.45 -17.92 -3.87
CA LYS A 56 6.89 -19.28 -3.54
C LYS A 56 5.75 -20.10 -2.96
N GLU A 57 5.09 -19.59 -1.93
CA GLU A 57 3.97 -20.26 -1.27
C GLU A 57 2.80 -20.49 -2.23
N GLY A 58 2.49 -19.52 -3.10
CA GLY A 58 1.47 -19.67 -4.13
C GLY A 58 1.78 -20.75 -5.17
N ILE A 59 3.04 -20.87 -5.60
CA ILE A 59 3.47 -21.94 -6.53
C ILE A 59 3.40 -23.30 -5.86
N LEU A 60 3.87 -23.43 -4.62
CA LEU A 60 3.81 -24.69 -3.86
C LEU A 60 2.34 -25.12 -3.67
N ASN A 61 1.48 -24.20 -3.24
CA ASN A 61 0.06 -24.48 -3.07
C ASN A 61 -0.62 -24.85 -4.39
N TYR A 62 -0.30 -24.19 -5.50
CA TYR A 62 -0.80 -24.56 -6.82
C TYR A 62 -0.43 -26.00 -7.19
N THR A 63 0.81 -26.42 -6.92
CA THR A 63 1.25 -27.80 -7.20
C THR A 63 0.64 -28.82 -6.26
N ASP A 64 0.49 -28.50 -4.97
CA ASP A 64 -0.12 -29.37 -3.97
C ASP A 64 -1.59 -29.64 -4.29
N LEU A 65 -2.29 -28.65 -4.88
CA LEU A 65 -3.66 -28.77 -5.36
C LEU A 65 -3.78 -29.50 -6.73
N GLY A 66 -2.67 -30.06 -7.23
CA GLY A 66 -2.62 -30.84 -8.47
C GLY A 66 -2.52 -29.99 -9.74
N GLY A 67 -2.13 -28.72 -9.63
CA GLY A 67 -1.88 -27.84 -10.78
C GLY A 67 -0.72 -28.30 -11.65
N LYS A 68 -0.94 -28.38 -12.96
CA LYS A 68 0.05 -28.89 -13.96
C LYS A 68 0.43 -27.87 -15.03
N GLY A 69 -0.13 -26.65 -14.95
CA GLY A 69 0.05 -25.59 -15.92
C GLY A 69 -0.71 -25.80 -17.24
N PRO A 70 -0.53 -24.89 -18.22
CA PRO A 70 0.30 -23.69 -18.17
C PRO A 70 -0.24 -22.65 -17.17
N LEU A 71 0.66 -21.98 -16.46
CA LEU A 71 0.36 -21.04 -15.37
C LEU A 71 0.81 -19.62 -15.74
N GLN A 72 -0.09 -18.64 -15.56
CA GLN A 72 0.26 -17.22 -15.60
C GLN A 72 0.47 -16.73 -14.17
N VAL A 73 1.66 -16.24 -13.87
CA VAL A 73 1.97 -15.61 -12.59
C VAL A 73 1.82 -14.10 -12.76
N CYS A 74 0.90 -13.52 -11.97
CA CYS A 74 0.59 -12.10 -11.94
C CYS A 74 1.00 -11.49 -10.59
N GLY A 75 1.56 -10.28 -10.61
CA GLY A 75 1.86 -9.49 -9.42
C GLY A 75 2.13 -8.03 -9.79
N ASP A 76 2.03 -7.13 -8.82
CA ASP A 76 2.23 -5.69 -9.01
C ASP A 76 3.68 -5.22 -8.72
N SER A 77 4.53 -6.11 -8.20
CA SER A 77 5.97 -5.87 -8.07
C SER A 77 6.71 -6.08 -9.39
N LYS A 78 7.05 -4.98 -10.07
CA LYS A 78 7.91 -5.01 -11.28
C LYS A 78 9.25 -5.68 -11.03
N LEU A 79 9.82 -5.53 -9.84
CA LEU A 79 11.11 -6.13 -9.48
C LEU A 79 11.01 -7.65 -9.50
N VAL A 80 10.06 -8.22 -8.76
CA VAL A 80 9.89 -9.68 -8.68
C VAL A 80 9.56 -10.26 -10.04
N ILE A 81 8.60 -9.66 -10.76
CA ILE A 81 8.19 -10.13 -12.08
C ILE A 81 9.35 -10.13 -13.07
N ASN A 82 10.15 -9.05 -13.14
CA ASN A 82 11.25 -8.99 -14.10
C ASN A 82 12.43 -9.88 -13.71
N GLN A 83 12.72 -10.05 -12.42
CA GLN A 83 13.76 -10.96 -11.96
C GLN A 83 13.39 -12.43 -12.21
N MET A 84 12.16 -12.83 -11.87
CA MET A 84 11.66 -14.19 -12.15
C MET A 84 11.54 -14.50 -13.65
N ALA A 85 11.29 -13.47 -14.47
CA ALA A 85 11.33 -13.58 -15.93
C ALA A 85 12.77 -13.60 -16.51
N GLY A 86 13.81 -13.54 -15.68
CA GLY A 86 15.21 -13.52 -16.10
C GLY A 86 15.68 -12.22 -16.78
N LYS A 87 14.86 -11.16 -16.74
CA LYS A 87 15.17 -9.88 -17.39
C LYS A 87 16.11 -9.03 -16.54
N TRP A 88 15.99 -9.11 -15.22
CA TRP A 88 16.77 -8.30 -14.27
C TRP A 88 17.65 -9.18 -13.39
N LYS A 89 18.84 -8.69 -13.05
CA LYS A 89 19.78 -9.38 -12.16
C LYS A 89 19.29 -9.36 -10.70
N ILE A 90 19.68 -10.37 -9.94
CA ILE A 90 19.41 -10.50 -8.51
C ILE A 90 20.72 -10.39 -7.75
N ASN A 91 20.95 -9.26 -7.09
CA ASN A 91 22.19 -9.02 -6.33
C ASN A 91 22.03 -9.30 -4.83
N ASN A 92 20.80 -9.32 -4.32
CA ASN A 92 20.54 -9.56 -2.90
C ASN A 92 20.56 -11.08 -2.64
N PRO A 93 21.43 -11.59 -1.73
CA PRO A 93 21.55 -13.02 -1.47
C PRO A 93 20.25 -13.69 -1.01
N ASN A 94 19.45 -13.01 -0.17
CA ASN A 94 18.18 -13.56 0.31
C ASN A 94 17.18 -13.72 -0.83
N LEU A 95 17.15 -12.78 -1.78
CA LEU A 95 16.29 -12.87 -2.95
C LEU A 95 16.80 -13.92 -3.94
N ALA A 96 18.13 -14.07 -4.08
CA ALA A 96 18.72 -15.10 -4.93
C ALA A 96 18.38 -16.51 -4.43
N GLU A 97 18.41 -16.72 -3.12
CA GLU A 97 17.99 -17.97 -2.49
C GLU A 97 16.50 -18.27 -2.74
N LEU A 98 15.62 -17.30 -2.51
CA LEU A 98 14.19 -17.47 -2.80
C LEU A 98 13.92 -17.75 -4.28
N HIS A 99 14.60 -17.04 -5.19
CA HIS A 99 14.52 -17.29 -6.63
C HIS A 99 14.95 -18.72 -6.98
N SER A 100 16.05 -19.21 -6.37
CA SER A 100 16.54 -20.58 -6.56
C SER A 100 15.50 -21.61 -6.11
N GLN A 101 14.92 -21.43 -4.92
CA GLN A 101 13.86 -22.30 -4.39
C GLN A 101 12.63 -22.36 -5.31
N ILE A 102 12.17 -21.20 -5.78
CA ILE A 102 11.03 -21.12 -6.71
C ILE A 102 11.38 -21.83 -8.02
N THR A 103 12.54 -21.55 -8.60
CA THR A 103 12.99 -22.16 -9.87
C THR A 103 13.10 -23.68 -9.74
N ALA A 104 13.62 -24.17 -8.61
CA ALA A 104 13.69 -25.60 -8.32
C ALA A 104 12.30 -26.24 -8.24
N ALA A 105 11.34 -25.60 -7.56
CA ALA A 105 9.96 -26.07 -7.48
C ALA A 105 9.27 -26.11 -8.85
N VAL A 106 9.45 -25.07 -9.67
CA VAL A 106 8.94 -24.99 -11.04
C VAL A 106 9.50 -26.10 -11.91
N LYS A 107 10.82 -26.33 -11.86
CA LYS A 107 11.50 -27.38 -12.62
C LYS A 107 11.06 -28.78 -12.19
N LYS A 108 11.03 -29.04 -10.87
CA LYS A 108 10.59 -30.32 -10.30
C LYS A 108 9.19 -30.70 -10.78
N ASN A 109 8.27 -29.74 -10.82
CA ASN A 109 6.88 -29.94 -11.23
C ASN A 109 6.64 -29.75 -12.75
N LYS A 110 7.70 -29.52 -13.53
CA LYS A 110 7.64 -29.32 -15.00
C LYS A 110 6.65 -28.23 -15.42
N LEU A 111 6.50 -27.17 -14.61
CA LEU A 111 5.53 -26.11 -14.86
C LEU A 111 5.98 -25.18 -15.99
N LYS A 112 5.07 -24.90 -16.93
CA LYS A 112 5.25 -23.83 -17.93
C LYS A 112 4.66 -22.53 -17.37
N ILE A 113 5.53 -21.60 -16.98
CA ILE A 113 5.15 -20.33 -16.36
C ILE A 113 5.36 -19.15 -17.31
N ARG A 114 4.40 -18.21 -17.32
CA ARG A 114 4.57 -16.85 -17.85
C ARG A 114 4.41 -15.85 -16.72
N TYR A 115 5.35 -14.92 -16.59
CA TYR A 115 5.25 -13.83 -15.62
C TYR A 115 4.67 -12.58 -16.28
N LYS A 116 3.66 -11.99 -15.65
CA LYS A 116 2.99 -10.77 -16.13
C LYS A 116 2.89 -9.78 -14.97
N TRP A 117 3.38 -8.56 -15.22
CA TRP A 117 3.12 -7.46 -14.30
C TRP A 117 1.68 -6.97 -14.51
N VAL A 118 0.96 -6.72 -13.42
CA VAL A 118 -0.37 -6.12 -13.43
C VAL A 118 -0.41 -4.89 -12.52
N PRO A 119 -1.25 -3.88 -12.79
CA PRO A 119 -1.50 -2.80 -11.86
C PRO A 119 -2.05 -3.31 -10.52
N ARG A 120 -1.77 -2.62 -9.42
CA ARG A 120 -2.25 -3.00 -8.08
C ARG A 120 -3.77 -3.10 -7.98
N SER A 121 -4.50 -2.27 -8.72
CA SER A 121 -5.97 -2.34 -8.82
C SER A 121 -6.48 -3.67 -9.36
N GLU A 122 -5.67 -4.38 -10.15
CA GLU A 122 -5.97 -5.71 -10.69
C GLU A 122 -5.42 -6.85 -9.80
N ASN A 123 -4.76 -6.52 -8.67
CA ASN A 123 -4.17 -7.47 -7.72
C ASN A 123 -4.75 -7.34 -6.30
N SER A 124 -5.89 -6.66 -6.15
CA SER A 124 -6.47 -6.26 -4.86
C SER A 124 -6.77 -7.42 -3.92
N ASP A 125 -7.15 -8.59 -4.46
CA ASP A 125 -7.43 -9.75 -3.62
C ASP A 125 -6.17 -10.33 -2.97
N ALA A 126 -5.08 -10.43 -3.74
CA ALA A 126 -3.80 -10.90 -3.23
C ALA A 126 -3.23 -9.90 -2.22
N ASP A 127 -3.35 -8.58 -2.49
CA ASP A 127 -2.97 -7.51 -1.56
C ASP A 127 -3.70 -7.62 -0.22
N ARG A 128 -5.03 -7.76 -0.25
CA ARG A 128 -5.85 -7.92 0.95
C ARG A 128 -5.44 -9.15 1.75
N LEU A 129 -5.11 -10.26 1.08
CA LEU A 129 -4.61 -11.48 1.73
C LEU A 129 -3.19 -11.30 2.29
N ALA A 130 -2.37 -10.44 1.69
CA ALA A 130 -1.00 -10.18 2.13
C ALA A 130 -0.93 -9.34 3.41
N LEU A 131 -2.00 -8.65 3.80
CA LEU A 131 -2.04 -7.91 5.07
C LEU A 131 -1.96 -8.89 6.27
N PRO A 132 -1.10 -8.67 7.28
CA PRO A 132 -1.06 -9.47 8.51
C PRO A 132 -2.35 -9.34 9.33
N ASP A 133 -2.62 -10.24 10.27
CA ASP A 133 -3.94 -10.32 10.96
C ASP A 133 -4.29 -9.03 11.70
N SER A 134 -3.29 -8.43 12.33
CA SER A 134 -3.41 -7.12 12.97
C SER A 134 -3.82 -5.99 12.01
N GLN A 135 -3.70 -6.22 10.70
CA GLN A 135 -4.05 -5.31 9.61
C GLN A 135 -5.22 -5.84 8.76
N GLN A 136 -5.59 -7.12 8.87
CA GLN A 136 -6.80 -7.66 8.22
C GLN A 136 -8.08 -7.22 8.93
N HIS A 137 -8.03 -7.02 10.25
CA HIS A 137 -9.11 -6.34 10.97
C HIS A 137 -9.10 -4.82 10.78
N ALA A 138 -8.20 -4.30 9.93
CA ALA A 138 -8.37 -3.00 9.28
C ALA A 138 -9.14 -3.14 7.94
N ALA A 139 -9.87 -4.25 7.73
CA ALA A 139 -10.80 -4.43 6.62
C ALA A 139 -12.08 -3.62 6.85
N ILE A 140 -12.38 -2.81 5.83
CA ILE A 140 -13.39 -1.74 5.79
C ILE A 140 -12.91 -0.55 6.62
N PRO A 141 -12.63 0.63 6.04
CA PRO A 141 -12.61 1.82 6.88
C PRO A 141 -13.98 1.87 7.53
N VAL A 142 -14.05 1.69 8.85
CA VAL A 142 -15.11 2.31 9.67
C VAL A 142 -15.30 3.67 9.03
N ALA A 143 -16.47 3.88 8.41
CA ALA A 143 -16.72 4.93 7.43
C ALA A 143 -15.76 6.10 7.66
N ARG A 144 -14.74 6.23 6.77
CA ARG A 144 -13.58 7.10 7.00
C ARG A 144 -14.08 8.40 7.60
N LYS A 145 -13.49 8.81 8.73
CA LYS A 145 -14.05 9.93 9.46
C LYS A 145 -13.82 11.23 8.68
N VAL A 146 -14.80 11.58 7.86
CA VAL A 146 -14.90 12.81 7.11
C VAL A 146 -15.68 13.80 7.96
N ILE A 147 -15.01 14.85 8.40
CA ILE A 147 -15.62 15.85 9.30
C ILE A 147 -16.37 16.95 8.54
N ALA A 148 -16.12 17.08 7.24
CA ALA A 148 -16.75 18.06 6.36
C ALA A 148 -17.05 17.39 5.02
N ASP A 149 -18.28 17.53 4.53
CA ASP A 149 -18.64 17.02 3.22
C ASP A 149 -17.84 17.79 2.15
N THR A 150 -17.08 17.03 1.34
CA THR A 150 -16.27 17.55 0.24
C THR A 150 -17.13 18.25 -0.83
N ASN A 151 -18.42 17.92 -0.91
CA ASN A 151 -19.36 18.52 -1.84
C ASN A 151 -19.88 19.89 -1.37
N THR A 152 -19.89 20.15 -0.06
CA THR A 152 -20.33 21.42 0.51
C THR A 152 -19.16 22.34 0.88
N ALA A 153 -17.96 21.81 1.05
CA ALA A 153 -16.76 22.62 1.24
C ALA A 153 -16.47 23.46 -0.02
N SER A 154 -16.23 24.77 0.14
CA SER A 154 -15.83 25.66 -0.97
C SER A 154 -14.39 25.37 -1.41
N VAL A 155 -14.19 24.23 -2.07
CA VAL A 155 -12.91 23.77 -2.64
C VAL A 155 -12.97 23.76 -4.17
N LYS A 156 -11.81 23.91 -4.81
CA LYS A 156 -11.73 23.88 -6.29
C LYS A 156 -12.18 22.50 -6.82
N PRO A 157 -12.85 22.42 -7.99
CA PRO A 157 -13.38 21.15 -8.52
C PRO A 157 -12.35 20.03 -8.67
N HIS A 158 -11.15 20.34 -9.18
CA HIS A 158 -10.09 19.32 -9.33
C HIS A 158 -9.61 18.78 -7.98
N LEU A 159 -9.51 19.65 -6.97
CA LEU A 159 -9.10 19.26 -5.62
C LEU A 159 -10.15 18.35 -4.97
N ARG A 160 -11.44 18.66 -5.18
CA ARG A 160 -12.55 17.82 -4.71
C ARG A 160 -12.47 16.40 -5.26
N ILE A 161 -12.19 16.26 -6.56
CA ILE A 161 -12.03 14.95 -7.21
C ILE A 161 -10.89 14.17 -6.56
N SER A 162 -9.70 14.78 -6.43
CA SER A 162 -8.55 14.10 -5.82
C SER A 162 -8.75 13.73 -4.35
N ILE A 163 -9.49 14.54 -3.58
CA ILE A 163 -9.86 14.22 -2.20
C ILE A 163 -10.82 13.03 -2.17
N ASN A 164 -11.84 13.02 -3.04
CA ASN A 164 -12.80 11.92 -3.10
C ASN A 164 -12.13 10.60 -3.51
N GLU A 165 -11.26 10.63 -4.52
CA GLU A 165 -10.45 9.48 -4.93
C GLU A 165 -9.68 8.90 -3.73
N LEU A 166 -8.94 9.73 -2.99
CA LEU A 166 -8.22 9.33 -1.79
C LEU A 166 -9.12 8.80 -0.68
N ASN A 167 -10.27 9.44 -0.45
CA ASN A 167 -11.25 9.00 0.55
C ASN A 167 -11.89 7.66 0.20
N THR A 168 -11.93 7.27 -1.07
CA THR A 168 -12.48 5.99 -1.53
C THR A 168 -11.42 4.90 -1.73
N ASP A 169 -10.15 5.28 -1.91
CA ASP A 169 -9.04 4.35 -2.09
C ASP A 169 -8.78 3.58 -0.78
N PRO A 170 -8.86 2.24 -0.74
CA PRO A 170 -8.63 1.48 0.50
C PRO A 170 -7.19 1.59 1.02
N SER A 171 -6.21 1.85 0.16
CA SER A 171 -4.80 1.91 0.53
C SER A 171 -4.01 2.89 -0.35
N PRO A 172 -4.22 4.21 -0.18
CA PRO A 172 -3.60 5.21 -1.03
C PRO A 172 -2.07 5.23 -0.89
N GLY A 173 -1.39 5.17 -2.03
CA GLY A 173 0.07 5.18 -2.10
C GLY A 173 0.70 6.55 -1.86
N PHE A 174 2.02 6.58 -1.59
CA PHE A 174 2.80 7.81 -1.37
C PHE A 174 2.61 8.85 -2.47
N LYS A 175 2.59 8.42 -3.74
CA LYS A 175 2.46 9.29 -4.91
C LYS A 175 1.14 10.09 -4.90
N SER A 176 0.04 9.45 -4.50
CA SER A 176 -1.29 10.08 -4.41
C SER A 176 -1.28 11.24 -3.42
N PHE A 177 -0.66 11.04 -2.24
CA PHE A 177 -0.49 12.13 -1.26
C PHE A 177 0.48 13.22 -1.73
N ALA A 178 1.59 12.85 -2.39
CA ALA A 178 2.58 13.81 -2.88
C ALA A 178 1.99 14.76 -3.94
N GLN A 179 1.09 14.25 -4.78
CA GLN A 179 0.42 14.99 -5.85
C GLN A 179 -0.78 15.80 -5.35
N LEU A 180 -1.36 15.47 -4.20
CA LEU A 180 -2.45 16.22 -3.60
C LEU A 180 -1.99 17.63 -3.20
N LYS A 181 -2.46 18.65 -3.92
CA LYS A 181 -2.10 20.06 -3.72
C LYS A 181 -3.35 20.94 -3.80
N VAL A 182 -3.43 21.95 -2.93
CA VAL A 182 -4.53 22.94 -2.95
C VAL A 182 -4.47 23.84 -4.20
N GLY A 183 -3.26 24.08 -4.73
CA GLY A 183 -3.08 24.91 -5.93
C GLY A 183 -3.37 26.39 -5.69
N GLY A 184 -3.05 26.91 -4.50
CA GLY A 184 -3.23 28.32 -4.11
C GLY A 184 -3.72 28.49 -2.68
N LEU A 185 -4.12 29.72 -2.33
CA LEU A 185 -4.81 30.02 -1.08
C LEU A 185 -6.31 29.74 -1.22
N ASP A 186 -6.93 29.29 -0.13
CA ASP A 186 -8.38 29.17 0.00
C ASP A 186 -8.87 29.72 1.34
N GLN A 187 -10.16 29.57 1.61
CA GLN A 187 -10.80 30.07 2.84
C GLN A 187 -10.17 29.52 4.14
N PHE A 188 -9.54 28.35 4.11
CA PHE A 188 -8.93 27.73 5.29
C PHE A 188 -7.46 28.10 5.46
N SER A 189 -6.79 28.59 4.41
CA SER A 189 -5.35 28.88 4.42
C SER A 189 -4.94 29.90 5.49
N ARG A 190 -5.79 30.89 5.77
CA ARG A 190 -5.48 32.01 6.70
C ARG A 190 -6.07 31.84 8.10
N ILE A 191 -6.85 30.78 8.33
CA ILE A 191 -7.48 30.54 9.63
C ILE A 191 -6.40 30.09 10.64
N ARG A 192 -6.45 30.69 11.83
CA ARG A 192 -5.58 30.37 12.98
C ARG A 192 -5.96 29.01 13.58
N ILE A 193 -5.00 28.35 14.24
CA ILE A 193 -5.20 26.98 14.73
C ILE A 193 -6.32 26.87 15.77
N GLU A 194 -6.51 27.87 16.61
CA GLU A 194 -7.57 27.91 17.62
C GLU A 194 -8.95 27.84 16.96
N GLU A 195 -9.14 28.57 15.86
CA GLU A 195 -10.39 28.60 15.12
C GLU A 195 -10.56 27.35 14.24
N LEU A 196 -9.47 26.82 13.66
CA LEU A 196 -9.49 25.52 12.96
C LEU A 196 -9.94 24.38 13.89
N ARG A 197 -9.51 24.39 15.16
CA ARG A 197 -9.92 23.38 16.15
C ARG A 197 -11.41 23.49 16.49
N LYS A 198 -11.97 24.69 16.51
CA LYS A 198 -13.42 24.88 16.72
C LYS A 198 -14.20 24.37 15.51
N LEU A 199 -13.81 24.79 14.30
CA LEU A 199 -14.46 24.39 13.05
C LEU A 199 -14.41 22.87 12.83
N ALA A 200 -13.28 22.24 13.13
CA ALA A 200 -13.10 20.80 12.93
C ALA A 200 -13.70 19.93 14.05
N GLY A 201 -14.09 20.56 15.18
CA GLY A 201 -14.62 19.88 16.35
C GLY A 201 -13.56 19.32 17.30
N LYS A 202 -13.98 19.09 18.55
CA LYS A 202 -13.11 18.66 19.67
C LYS A 202 -12.36 17.36 19.38
N GLU A 203 -13.02 16.42 18.71
CA GLU A 203 -12.45 15.10 18.45
C GLU A 203 -11.33 15.14 17.39
N ALA A 204 -11.52 15.90 16.30
CA ALA A 204 -10.48 16.10 15.30
C ALA A 204 -9.28 16.86 15.88
N ALA A 205 -9.55 17.87 16.71
CA ALA A 205 -8.51 18.62 17.43
C ALA A 205 -7.69 17.72 18.36
N ALA A 206 -8.33 16.81 19.10
CA ALA A 206 -7.66 15.87 19.99
C ALA A 206 -6.79 14.86 19.21
N LEU A 207 -7.32 14.31 18.11
CA LEU A 207 -6.58 13.39 17.24
C LEU A 207 -5.32 14.03 16.67
N VAL A 208 -5.46 15.24 16.12
CA VAL A 208 -4.34 15.97 15.52
C VAL A 208 -3.29 16.37 16.58
N LYS A 209 -3.73 16.75 17.78
CA LYS A 209 -2.83 17.04 18.91
C LYS A 209 -2.03 15.80 19.34
N LYS A 210 -2.67 14.63 19.34
CA LYS A 210 -2.02 13.35 19.66
C LYS A 210 -0.97 12.96 18.61
N GLU A 211 -1.27 13.16 17.33
CA GLU A 211 -0.38 12.77 16.22
C GLU A 211 0.80 13.72 16.01
N PHE A 212 0.62 15.01 16.30
CA PHE A 212 1.62 16.06 16.07
C PHE A 212 1.83 16.88 17.35
N ALA A 213 2.33 16.21 18.41
CA ALA A 213 2.61 16.87 19.69
C ALA A 213 3.56 18.06 19.47
N ASP A 214 3.18 19.22 19.99
CA ASP A 214 3.93 20.50 19.93
C ASP A 214 4.22 21.08 18.52
N GLU A 215 3.81 20.40 17.45
CA GLU A 215 3.99 20.85 16.07
C GLU A 215 2.75 21.61 15.55
N LEU A 216 2.54 22.84 16.04
CA LEU A 216 1.35 23.64 15.71
C LEU A 216 1.10 23.82 14.20
N GLN A 217 2.15 23.92 13.38
CA GLN A 217 2.03 24.06 11.93
C GLN A 217 1.51 22.77 11.26
N HIS A 218 1.98 21.61 11.71
CA HIS A 218 1.49 20.32 11.22
C HIS A 218 0.06 20.07 11.69
N GLN A 219 -0.26 20.46 12.93
CA GLN A 219 -1.62 20.40 13.44
C GLN A 219 -2.58 21.25 12.60
N ALA A 220 -2.23 22.52 12.36
CA ALA A 220 -3.04 23.40 11.53
C ALA A 220 -3.21 22.85 10.10
N SER A 221 -2.14 22.30 9.52
CA SER A 221 -2.18 21.72 8.17
C SER A 221 -3.11 20.51 8.09
N ALA A 222 -3.09 19.61 9.07
CA ALA A 222 -3.98 18.46 9.14
C ALA A 222 -5.45 18.92 9.25
N LEU A 223 -5.76 19.84 10.16
CA LEU A 223 -7.12 20.35 10.34
C LEU A 223 -7.66 21.02 9.08
N ARG A 224 -6.84 21.79 8.35
CA ARG A 224 -7.26 22.39 7.08
C ARG A 224 -7.57 21.33 6.03
N TRP A 225 -6.80 20.24 5.96
CA TRP A 225 -7.13 19.13 5.05
C TRP A 225 -8.45 18.46 5.42
N MET A 226 -8.70 18.27 6.71
CA MET A 226 -9.96 17.69 7.18
C MET A 226 -11.17 18.58 6.88
N LEU A 227 -11.04 19.90 7.04
CA LEU A 227 -12.09 20.87 6.69
C LEU A 227 -12.34 21.00 5.18
N ARG A 228 -11.38 20.59 4.34
CA ARG A 228 -11.57 20.39 2.90
C ARG A 228 -12.25 19.06 2.55
N GLY A 229 -12.54 18.25 3.56
CA GLY A 229 -13.22 16.96 3.46
C GLY A 229 -12.31 15.76 3.23
N LEU A 230 -10.99 15.91 3.37
CA LEU A 230 -10.09 14.74 3.44
C LEU A 230 -10.30 14.02 4.78
N ALA A 231 -10.43 12.70 4.76
CA ALA A 231 -10.63 11.93 5.97
C ALA A 231 -9.51 12.15 7.01
N ALA A 232 -9.85 12.04 8.30
CA ALA A 232 -8.94 12.40 9.38
C ALA A 232 -7.60 11.62 9.35
N ASP A 233 -7.65 10.32 9.09
CA ASP A 233 -6.47 9.46 8.94
C ASP A 233 -5.61 9.87 7.74
N LEU A 234 -6.25 10.17 6.61
CA LEU A 234 -5.59 10.60 5.37
C LEU A 234 -4.97 11.99 5.50
N ALA A 235 -5.61 12.91 6.23
CA ALA A 235 -5.08 14.23 6.50
C ALA A 235 -3.80 14.19 7.34
N VAL A 236 -3.76 13.34 8.37
CA VAL A 236 -2.53 13.08 9.15
C VAL A 236 -1.45 12.49 8.24
N ARG A 237 -1.79 11.48 7.44
CA ARG A 237 -0.84 10.85 6.51
C ARG A 237 -0.28 11.84 5.50
N LYS A 238 -1.12 12.72 4.96
CA LYS A 238 -0.74 13.77 4.03
C LYS A 238 0.32 14.70 4.62
N VAL A 239 0.13 15.17 5.85
CA VAL A 239 1.12 16.04 6.52
C VAL A 239 2.45 15.31 6.69
N LYS A 240 2.45 14.05 7.14
CA LYS A 240 3.68 13.24 7.28
C LYS A 240 4.44 13.10 5.95
N VAL A 241 3.71 12.88 4.84
CA VAL A 241 4.29 12.81 3.48
C VAL A 241 4.90 14.16 3.07
N ASP A 242 4.21 15.28 3.30
CA ASP A 242 4.75 16.61 2.98
C ASP A 242 6.01 16.94 3.82
N THR A 243 6.05 16.54 5.09
CA THR A 243 7.24 16.66 5.94
C THR A 243 8.40 15.80 5.41
N GLU A 244 8.14 14.57 4.96
CA GLU A 244 9.15 13.69 4.35
C GLU A 244 9.73 14.29 3.07
N ILE A 245 8.89 14.83 2.20
CA ILE A 245 9.31 15.52 0.97
C ILE A 245 10.18 16.74 1.31
N SER A 246 9.76 17.54 2.30
CA SER A 246 10.48 18.74 2.73
C SER A 246 11.87 18.40 3.29
N LYS A 247 11.97 17.37 4.14
CA LYS A 247 13.24 16.89 4.70
C LYS A 247 14.21 16.42 3.61
N ARG A 248 13.72 15.71 2.58
CA ARG A 248 14.55 15.27 1.43
C ARG A 248 15.06 16.45 0.61
N SER A 249 14.23 17.46 0.38
CA SER A 249 14.63 18.66 -0.36
C SER A 249 15.70 19.48 0.36
N VAL A 250 15.67 19.55 1.69
CA VAL A 250 16.69 20.25 2.48
C VAL A 250 18.02 19.48 2.43
N LYS A 251 17.99 18.16 2.63
CA LYS A 251 19.20 17.31 2.60
C LYS A 251 19.91 17.31 1.24
N GLY A 252 19.17 17.44 0.15
CA GLY A 252 19.73 17.57 -1.20
C GLY A 252 20.42 18.92 -1.48
N ARG A 253 20.10 19.98 -0.73
CA ARG A 253 20.73 21.31 -0.86
C ARG A 253 21.97 21.50 0.00
N THR A 254 22.17 20.68 1.04
CA THR A 254 23.33 20.76 1.93
C THR A 254 24.53 19.95 1.39
N ILE A 255 24.35 19.18 0.32
CA ILE A 255 25.36 18.28 -0.27
C ILE A 255 25.79 18.80 -1.67
N SER A 256 25.34 19.99 -2.06
CA SER A 256 25.66 20.68 -3.32
C SER A 256 26.33 22.01 -3.01
#